data_AF-A0A9E5ES03-F1
#
_entry.id   AF-A0A9E5ES03-F1
#
_cell.length_a   1.000
_cell.length_b   1.000
_cell.length_c   1.000
_cell.angle_alpha   90.00
_cell.angle_beta   90.00
_cell.angle_gamma   90.00
#
_symmetry.space_group_name_H-M   'P 1'
#
loop_
_entity.id
_entity.type
_entity.pdbx_description
1 polymer ?
#
loop_
_entity_poly.entity_id
_entity_poly.type
_entity_poly.pdbx_seq_one_letter_code
_entity_poly.pdbx_strand_id
1 'polypeptide(L)'
;MTTLTTHTCSASAAPAPSNKRPRPSVFERRQADLAERVLKLSPSSLTFLYDECKACFWHHYNGRPRPSTAFPKVFGALDNAQKEFFVGRSVKEVSRSLPAGVIERGRRVKSEAIAVDGTDYRVQFSGDTDTILRFSRAGVGVCDFKTSAPSDEAAALYGRQLHAYAFALERPANEVSRLAPVSRMGLICFPPLDMVELPAAKPTAKPAARSAATPARRSRAASSRSRANYAYRTEAVWVEVERDDDAYMTFLADVVRLITRKTMPQSSPNCGWCRWTRMTAPLLEQSTTAVA
;
A
#
# COMPACT_ATOMS: atom_id res chain seq x y z
N MET A 1 -62.33 22.57 -20.22
CA MET A 1 -61.05 23.24 -20.53
C MET A 1 -59.97 22.54 -19.73
N THR A 2 -59.20 21.66 -20.36
CA THR A 2 -58.06 21.00 -19.72
C THR A 2 -56.91 21.07 -20.71
N THR A 3 -55.97 21.96 -20.44
CA THR A 3 -54.78 22.22 -21.26
C THR A 3 -53.75 21.11 -21.01
N LEU A 4 -53.39 20.39 -22.08
CA LEU A 4 -52.25 19.47 -22.10
C LEU A 4 -50.99 20.25 -22.46
N THR A 5 -50.07 20.37 -21.51
CA THR A 5 -48.74 20.97 -21.71
C THR A 5 -47.80 19.90 -22.27
N THR A 6 -47.30 20.09 -23.48
CA THR A 6 -46.28 19.24 -24.10
C THR A 6 -44.89 19.71 -23.64
N HIS A 7 -44.15 18.84 -22.95
CA HIS A 7 -42.73 19.04 -22.66
C HIS A 7 -41.89 18.39 -23.76
N THR A 8 -41.26 19.20 -24.60
CA THR A 8 -40.23 18.75 -25.54
C THR A 8 -38.91 18.53 -24.81
N CYS A 9 -38.43 17.29 -24.78
CA CYS A 9 -37.12 16.92 -24.25
C CYS A 9 -36.05 17.28 -25.30
N SER A 10 -35.15 18.21 -24.97
CA SER A 10 -34.04 18.60 -25.85
C SER A 10 -32.94 17.55 -25.76
N ALA A 11 -32.63 16.88 -26.87
CA ALA A 11 -31.56 15.89 -26.95
C ALA A 11 -30.20 16.59 -26.95
N SER A 12 -29.42 16.39 -25.89
CA SER A 12 -28.04 16.86 -25.81
C SER A 12 -27.14 16.00 -26.72
N ALA A 13 -26.37 16.64 -27.59
CA ALA A 13 -25.49 15.98 -28.55
C ALA A 13 -24.37 15.20 -27.85
N ALA A 14 -24.10 13.98 -28.33
CA ALA A 14 -23.06 13.10 -27.80
C ALA A 14 -21.65 13.69 -28.04
N PRO A 15 -20.72 13.56 -27.08
CA PRO A 15 -19.35 14.06 -27.23
C PRO A 15 -18.57 13.26 -28.29
N ALA A 16 -17.72 13.95 -29.05
CA ALA A 16 -16.90 13.36 -30.11
C ALA A 16 -15.90 12.30 -29.59
N PRO A 17 -15.62 11.23 -30.35
CA PRO A 17 -14.74 10.14 -29.93
C PRO A 17 -13.27 10.59 -29.83
N SER A 18 -12.61 10.25 -28.72
CA SER A 18 -11.21 10.60 -28.47
C SER A 18 -10.25 9.70 -29.26
N ASN A 19 -9.30 10.29 -29.99
CA ASN A 19 -8.24 9.59 -30.75
C ASN A 19 -7.12 8.97 -29.88
N LYS A 20 -7.29 8.87 -28.55
CA LYS A 20 -6.28 8.25 -27.69
C LYS A 20 -6.43 6.73 -27.71
N ARG A 21 -5.37 6.01 -28.09
CA ARG A 21 -5.30 4.55 -27.95
C ARG A 21 -5.72 4.15 -26.52
N PRO A 22 -6.61 3.17 -26.35
CA PRO A 22 -7.04 2.72 -25.04
C PRO A 22 -5.84 2.30 -24.19
N ARG A 23 -5.89 2.61 -22.89
CA ARG A 23 -4.88 2.10 -21.96
C ARG A 23 -4.98 0.57 -21.96
N PRO A 24 -3.86 -0.18 -22.09
CA PRO A 24 -3.90 -1.63 -22.05
C PRO A 24 -4.60 -2.12 -20.78
N SER A 25 -5.25 -3.27 -20.84
CA SER A 25 -5.79 -3.97 -19.69
C SER A 25 -4.68 -4.44 -18.74
N VAL A 26 -5.06 -4.88 -17.54
CA VAL A 26 -4.11 -5.52 -16.61
C VAL A 26 -3.54 -6.79 -17.24
N PHE A 27 -4.39 -7.57 -17.91
CA PHE A 27 -3.98 -8.81 -18.57
C PHE A 27 -2.94 -8.57 -19.66
N GLU A 28 -3.19 -7.65 -20.59
CA GLU A 28 -2.24 -7.33 -21.67
C GLU A 28 -0.89 -6.86 -21.13
N ARG A 29 -0.87 -6.00 -20.10
CA ARG A 29 0.38 -5.58 -19.46
C ARG A 29 1.15 -6.75 -18.88
N ARG A 30 0.48 -7.68 -18.20
CA ARG A 30 1.13 -8.85 -17.58
C ARG A 30 1.65 -9.83 -18.62
N GLN A 31 0.94 -10.02 -19.73
CA GLN A 31 1.43 -10.84 -20.83
C GLN A 31 2.65 -10.21 -21.51
N ALA A 32 2.68 -8.88 -21.68
CA ALA A 32 3.86 -8.18 -22.18
C ALA A 32 5.06 -8.33 -21.22
N ASP A 33 4.86 -8.15 -19.91
CA ASP A 33 5.88 -8.37 -18.88
C ASP A 33 6.48 -9.80 -18.97
N LEU A 34 5.63 -10.82 -19.15
CA LEU A 34 6.05 -12.23 -19.34
C LEU A 34 6.83 -12.43 -20.65
N ALA A 35 6.37 -11.84 -21.75
CA ALA A 35 7.02 -11.95 -23.06
C ALA A 35 8.42 -11.29 -23.06
N GLU A 36 8.57 -10.17 -22.36
CA GLU A 36 9.86 -9.47 -22.15
C GLU A 36 10.75 -10.17 -21.11
N ARG A 37 10.26 -11.25 -20.48
CA ARG A 37 10.92 -11.96 -19.37
C ARG A 37 11.28 -11.04 -18.20
N VAL A 38 10.43 -10.04 -17.91
CA VAL A 38 10.57 -9.11 -16.78
C VAL A 38 9.30 -9.13 -15.94
N LEU A 39 9.35 -9.81 -14.79
CA LEU A 39 8.24 -9.86 -13.85
C LEU A 39 8.22 -8.61 -12.97
N LYS A 40 7.17 -7.78 -13.12
CA LYS A 40 6.98 -6.57 -12.30
C LYS A 40 6.17 -6.89 -11.05
N LEU A 41 6.84 -7.00 -9.91
CA LEU A 41 6.26 -7.40 -8.63
C LEU A 41 6.03 -6.18 -7.71
N SER A 42 4.91 -6.20 -6.99
CA SER A 42 4.69 -5.25 -5.87
C SER A 42 5.17 -5.89 -4.56
N PRO A 43 6.02 -5.22 -3.77
CA PRO A 43 6.54 -5.75 -2.50
C PRO A 43 5.47 -6.30 -1.56
N SER A 44 4.36 -5.58 -1.37
CA SER A 44 3.26 -6.01 -0.47
C SER A 44 2.56 -7.31 -0.89
N SER A 45 2.60 -7.69 -2.18
CA SER A 45 2.03 -8.96 -2.64
C SER A 45 2.84 -10.18 -2.16
N LEU A 46 4.13 -10.00 -1.88
CA LEU A 46 5.02 -11.05 -1.40
C LEU A 46 4.78 -11.38 0.09
N THR A 47 4.17 -10.42 0.81
CA THR A 47 3.80 -10.53 2.22
C THR A 47 2.57 -11.42 2.39
N PHE A 48 1.42 -11.01 1.84
CA PHE A 48 0.15 -11.68 2.15
C PHE A 48 -0.28 -12.65 1.05
N LEU A 49 -0.39 -12.14 -0.17
CA LEU A 49 -1.05 -12.87 -1.25
C LEU A 49 -0.32 -14.17 -1.59
N TYR A 50 1.02 -14.16 -1.54
CA TYR A 50 1.84 -15.34 -1.81
C TYR A 50 1.55 -16.46 -0.81
N ASP A 51 1.46 -16.17 0.49
CA ASP A 51 1.27 -17.19 1.53
C ASP A 51 -0.19 -17.60 1.70
N GLU A 52 -1.14 -16.68 1.50
CA GLU A 52 -2.55 -17.00 1.59
C GLU A 52 -2.99 -18.05 0.55
N CYS A 53 -2.60 -17.87 -0.72
CA CYS A 53 -2.97 -18.82 -1.78
C CYS A 53 -2.11 -18.68 -3.04
N LYS A 54 -1.32 -19.73 -3.33
CA LYS A 54 -0.46 -19.82 -4.51
C LYS A 54 -1.24 -19.67 -5.83
N ALA A 55 -2.46 -20.20 -5.92
CA ALA A 55 -3.33 -20.02 -7.09
C ALA A 55 -3.80 -18.56 -7.25
N CYS A 56 -4.15 -17.88 -6.16
CA CYS A 56 -4.52 -16.46 -6.20
C CYS A 56 -3.32 -15.59 -6.59
N PHE A 57 -2.13 -15.88 -6.05
CA PHE A 57 -0.90 -15.19 -6.41
C PHE A 57 -0.56 -15.38 -7.89
N TRP A 58 -0.65 -16.62 -8.39
CA TRP A 58 -0.48 -16.94 -9.81
C TRP A 58 -1.46 -16.15 -10.68
N HIS A 59 -2.76 -16.14 -10.34
CA HIS A 59 -3.78 -15.38 -11.07
C HIS A 59 -3.51 -13.87 -11.08
N HIS A 60 -3.08 -13.31 -9.94
CA HIS A 60 -2.76 -11.89 -9.83
C HIS A 60 -1.68 -11.47 -10.84
N TYR A 61 -0.63 -12.27 -10.96
CA TYR A 61 0.46 -12.00 -11.90
C TYR A 61 0.20 -12.48 -13.32
N ASN A 62 -0.82 -13.32 -13.54
CA ASN A 62 -1.33 -13.72 -14.86
C ASN A 62 -2.56 -12.91 -15.30
N GLY A 63 -2.72 -11.70 -14.76
CA GLY A 63 -3.69 -10.72 -15.27
C GLY A 63 -5.13 -10.87 -14.79
N ARG A 64 -5.36 -11.72 -13.78
CA ARG A 64 -6.67 -11.96 -13.15
C ARG A 64 -6.59 -11.71 -11.64
N PRO A 65 -6.24 -10.49 -11.18
CA PRO A 65 -6.17 -10.19 -9.76
C PRO A 65 -7.53 -10.39 -9.08
N ARG A 66 -7.50 -10.65 -7.78
CA ARG A 66 -8.72 -10.64 -6.97
C ARG A 66 -9.44 -9.29 -7.14
N PRO A 67 -10.79 -9.27 -7.19
CA PRO A 67 -11.56 -8.03 -7.17
C PRO A 67 -11.14 -7.12 -6.01
N SER A 68 -11.13 -5.81 -6.25
CA SER A 68 -10.88 -4.85 -5.17
C SER A 68 -12.01 -4.91 -4.16
N THR A 69 -11.66 -5.08 -2.89
CA THR A 69 -12.61 -4.97 -1.78
C THR A 69 -12.55 -3.55 -1.20
N ALA A 70 -13.62 -3.15 -0.51
CA ALA A 70 -13.60 -1.93 0.27
C ALA A 70 -12.62 -2.09 1.43
N PHE A 71 -11.62 -1.22 1.52
CA PHE A 71 -10.70 -1.18 2.65
C PHE A 71 -11.20 -0.16 3.69
N PRO A 72 -11.31 -0.52 4.98
CA PRO A 72 -11.76 0.42 6.01
C PRO A 72 -10.84 1.65 6.11
N LYS A 73 -11.42 2.84 5.88
CA LYS A 73 -10.68 4.12 5.86
C LYS A 73 -9.92 4.42 7.16
N VAL A 74 -10.37 3.88 8.29
CA VAL A 74 -9.77 4.10 9.61
C VAL A 74 -8.30 3.65 9.67
N PHE A 75 -7.94 2.54 9.03
CA PHE A 75 -6.56 2.06 9.03
C PHE A 75 -5.63 3.03 8.30
N GLY A 76 -6.07 3.57 7.15
CA GLY A 76 -5.31 4.59 6.44
C GLY A 76 -5.22 5.92 7.20
N ALA A 77 -6.24 6.28 7.99
CA ALA A 77 -6.20 7.47 8.84
C ALA A 77 -5.18 7.32 9.98
N LEU A 78 -5.15 6.15 10.65
CA LEU A 78 -4.19 5.84 11.70
C LEU A 78 -2.75 5.83 11.18
N ASP A 79 -2.52 5.15 10.06
CA ASP A 79 -1.21 5.08 9.40
C ASP A 79 -0.68 6.47 9.03
N ASN A 80 -1.52 7.32 8.42
CA ASN A 80 -1.12 8.69 8.09
C ASN A 80 -0.80 9.53 9.34
N ALA A 81 -1.61 9.42 10.39
CA ALA A 81 -1.37 10.15 11.64
C ALA A 81 -0.06 9.72 12.31
N GLN A 82 0.26 8.42 12.31
CA GLN A 82 1.53 7.90 12.81
C GLN A 82 2.70 8.44 11.98
N LYS A 83 2.62 8.36 10.65
CA LYS A 83 3.66 8.88 9.75
C LYS A 83 3.89 10.38 9.95
N GLU A 84 2.83 11.18 9.99
CA GLU A 84 2.93 12.63 10.22
C GLU A 84 3.56 12.97 11.58
N PHE A 85 3.27 12.18 12.62
CA PHE A 85 3.85 12.40 13.94
C PHE A 85 5.36 12.12 13.96
N PHE A 86 5.82 11.04 13.31
CA PHE A 86 7.22 10.60 13.39
C PHE A 86 8.15 11.19 12.34
N VAL A 87 7.65 11.64 11.18
CA VAL A 87 8.52 12.26 10.16
C VAL A 87 9.24 13.49 10.73
N GLY A 88 10.55 13.56 10.50
CA GLY A 88 11.43 14.61 11.00
C GLY A 88 11.99 14.36 12.42
N ARG A 89 11.49 13.35 13.13
CA ARG A 89 11.96 13.01 14.47
C ARG A 89 13.20 12.15 14.46
N SER A 90 13.86 12.09 15.62
CA SER A 90 15.02 11.23 15.81
C SER A 90 14.61 9.78 15.83
N VAL A 91 15.34 8.92 15.12
CA VAL A 91 15.15 7.46 15.18
C VAL A 91 15.34 6.93 16.62
N LYS A 92 16.11 7.65 17.45
CA LYS A 92 16.33 7.32 18.86
C LYS A 92 15.09 7.49 19.75
N GLU A 93 14.07 8.21 19.29
CA GLU A 93 12.77 8.27 19.98
C GLU A 93 12.00 6.95 19.87
N VAL A 94 12.27 6.14 18.84
CA VAL A 94 11.65 4.81 18.65
C VAL A 94 12.49 3.72 19.28
N SER A 95 13.80 3.69 18.99
CA SER A 95 14.70 2.72 19.62
C SER A 95 16.11 3.25 19.80
N ARG A 96 16.67 3.03 20.99
CA ARG A 96 18.05 3.38 21.30
C ARG A 96 19.07 2.48 20.61
N SER A 97 18.68 1.27 20.20
CA SER A 97 19.59 0.32 19.52
C SER A 97 19.89 0.70 18.06
N LEU A 98 18.99 1.44 17.41
CA LEU A 98 19.17 1.89 16.03
C LEU A 98 20.27 2.94 15.91
N PRO A 99 21.01 3.03 14.78
CA PRO A 99 21.95 4.12 14.55
C PRO A 99 21.28 5.50 14.65
N ALA A 100 22.04 6.52 15.05
CA ALA A 100 21.51 7.89 15.12
C ALA A 100 21.13 8.39 13.72
N GLY A 101 19.93 8.96 13.60
CA GLY A 101 19.36 9.37 12.32
C GLY A 101 18.00 10.03 12.48
N VAL A 102 17.36 10.31 11.35
CA VAL A 102 16.04 10.95 11.26
C VAL A 102 15.08 10.04 10.50
N ILE A 103 13.82 10.05 10.92
CA ILE A 103 12.72 9.36 10.25
C ILE A 103 12.23 10.24 9.09
N GLU A 104 12.30 9.74 7.86
CA GLU A 104 11.85 10.43 6.64
C GLU A 104 10.59 9.78 6.08
N ARG A 105 9.77 10.58 5.41
CA ARG A 105 8.62 10.08 4.66
C ARG A 105 9.11 9.10 3.59
N GLY A 106 8.40 7.98 3.43
CA GLY A 106 8.67 7.03 2.38
C GLY A 106 8.42 7.61 0.98
N ARG A 107 8.79 6.84 -0.04
CA ARG A 107 8.74 7.27 -1.43
C ARG A 107 8.33 6.15 -2.36
N ARG A 108 7.83 6.53 -3.54
CA ARG A 108 7.69 5.60 -4.67
C ARG A 108 9.07 5.11 -5.06
N VAL A 109 9.22 3.80 -5.14
CA VAL A 109 10.45 3.15 -5.60
C VAL A 109 10.16 2.25 -6.81
N LYS A 110 11.21 2.07 -7.61
CA LYS A 110 11.23 1.15 -8.73
C LYS A 110 12.65 0.62 -8.88
N SER A 111 12.86 -0.67 -8.76
CA SER A 111 14.17 -1.28 -8.97
C SER A 111 14.50 -1.38 -10.46
N GLU A 112 15.78 -1.59 -10.78
CA GLU A 112 16.16 -2.18 -12.05
C GLU A 112 15.56 -3.60 -12.22
N ALA A 113 15.71 -4.18 -13.41
CA ALA A 113 15.33 -5.57 -13.64
C ALA A 113 16.45 -6.49 -13.15
N ILE A 114 16.25 -7.07 -11.97
CA ILE A 114 17.19 -7.89 -11.22
C ILE A 114 17.18 -9.31 -11.77
N ALA A 115 18.35 -9.87 -12.11
CA ALA A 115 18.48 -11.27 -12.48
C ALA A 115 18.16 -12.20 -11.28
N VAL A 116 17.46 -13.30 -11.55
CA VAL A 116 17.09 -14.30 -10.53
C VAL A 116 17.68 -15.64 -10.92
N ASP A 117 18.61 -16.14 -10.11
CA ASP A 117 19.37 -17.34 -10.41
C ASP A 117 18.48 -18.58 -10.61
N GLY A 118 18.87 -19.42 -11.57
CA GLY A 118 18.11 -20.60 -11.95
C GLY A 118 16.80 -20.31 -12.67
N THR A 119 16.64 -19.11 -13.23
CA THR A 119 15.49 -18.73 -14.05
C THR A 119 15.90 -17.88 -15.25
N ASP A 120 15.09 -17.89 -16.31
CA ASP A 120 15.25 -17.05 -17.50
C ASP A 120 14.65 -15.64 -17.33
N TYR A 121 14.13 -15.33 -16.15
CA TYR A 121 13.37 -14.11 -15.89
C TYR A 121 14.16 -13.15 -15.00
N ARG A 122 13.89 -11.87 -15.20
CA ARG A 122 14.30 -10.81 -14.28
C ARG A 122 13.10 -10.32 -13.49
N VAL A 123 13.34 -9.81 -12.29
CA VAL A 123 12.32 -9.23 -11.43
C VAL A 123 12.55 -7.73 -11.27
N GLN A 124 11.48 -6.95 -11.39
CA GLN A 124 11.47 -5.54 -11.08
C GLN A 124 10.45 -5.26 -9.98
N PHE A 125 10.91 -4.68 -8.88
CA PHE A 125 10.04 -4.24 -7.80
C PHE A 125 9.55 -2.83 -8.04
N SER A 126 8.25 -2.58 -7.79
CA SER A 126 7.73 -1.22 -7.70
C SER A 126 6.63 -1.11 -6.66
N GLY A 127 6.70 -0.06 -5.84
CA GLY A 127 5.77 0.18 -4.75
C GLY A 127 6.09 1.47 -4.01
N ASP A 128 5.37 1.73 -2.94
CA ASP A 128 5.60 2.87 -2.05
C ASP A 128 6.17 2.35 -0.74
N THR A 129 7.37 2.80 -0.37
CA THR A 129 7.87 2.55 0.99
C THR A 129 7.04 3.38 1.96
N ASP A 130 6.85 2.89 3.18
CA ASP A 130 6.16 3.66 4.22
C ASP A 130 7.05 4.77 4.75
N THR A 131 8.25 4.39 5.18
CA THR A 131 9.17 5.27 5.89
C THR A 131 10.61 4.86 5.58
N ILE A 132 11.51 5.85 5.52
CA ILE A 132 12.95 5.64 5.37
C ILE A 132 13.64 6.21 6.60
N LEU A 133 14.51 5.43 7.23
CA LEU A 133 15.34 5.87 8.34
C LEU A 133 16.65 6.39 7.75
N ARG A 134 16.91 7.69 7.76
CA ARG A 134 18.18 8.25 7.28
C ARG A 134 19.17 8.30 8.43
N PHE A 135 20.11 7.36 8.45
CA PHE A 135 21.16 7.33 9.46
C PHE A 135 22.28 8.31 9.12
N SER A 136 22.83 8.94 10.15
CA SER A 136 23.94 9.88 10.02
C SER A 136 25.24 9.25 9.52
N ARG A 137 25.49 7.98 9.86
CA ARG A 137 26.75 7.25 9.58
C ARG A 137 26.57 5.78 9.21
N ALA A 138 25.36 5.35 8.89
CA ALA A 138 25.06 3.94 8.62
C ALA A 138 24.17 3.73 7.38
N GLY A 139 24.21 4.64 6.40
CA GLY A 139 23.33 4.57 5.23
C GLY A 139 21.87 4.81 5.60
N VAL A 140 20.98 3.96 5.13
CA VAL A 140 19.54 4.05 5.39
C VAL A 140 18.99 2.79 6.01
N GLY A 141 17.83 2.91 6.68
CA GLY A 141 16.98 1.78 7.01
C GLY A 141 15.66 1.88 6.26
N VAL A 142 15.06 0.74 5.92
CA VAL A 142 13.68 0.71 5.42
C VAL A 142 12.78 0.15 6.51
N CYS A 143 11.67 0.84 6.79
CA CYS A 143 10.73 0.36 7.77
C CYS A 143 9.27 0.55 7.34
N ASP A 144 8.43 -0.30 7.89
CA ASP A 144 6.98 -0.29 7.68
C ASP A 144 6.27 -0.06 9.02
N PHE A 145 5.21 0.77 9.01
CA PHE A 145 4.46 1.12 10.22
C PHE A 145 3.29 0.15 10.39
N LYS A 146 3.13 -0.40 11.60
CA LYS A 146 2.08 -1.38 11.87
C LYS A 146 1.27 -1.01 13.09
N THR A 147 -0.05 -0.89 12.91
CA THR A 147 -0.98 -0.81 14.04
C THR A 147 -1.34 -2.22 14.49
N SER A 148 -0.38 -2.88 15.15
CA SER A 148 -0.51 -4.24 15.69
C SER A 148 0.46 -4.43 16.86
N ALA A 149 0.30 -5.52 17.59
CA ALA A 149 1.31 -5.95 18.55
C ALA A 149 2.65 -6.25 17.85
N PRO A 150 3.79 -5.93 18.48
CA PRO A 150 5.09 -6.39 18.02
C PRO A 150 5.19 -7.92 18.16
N SER A 151 5.70 -8.60 17.14
CA SER A 151 5.95 -10.04 17.20
C SER A 151 7.00 -10.47 16.16
N ASP A 152 7.69 -11.57 16.43
CA ASP A 152 8.67 -12.15 15.51
C ASP A 152 7.99 -12.73 14.26
N GLU A 153 6.76 -13.22 14.39
CA GLU A 153 5.96 -13.68 13.25
C GLU A 153 5.63 -12.53 12.31
N ALA A 154 5.35 -11.33 12.84
CA ALA A 154 5.17 -10.14 12.02
C ALA A 154 6.46 -9.77 11.30
N ALA A 155 7.61 -9.81 11.99
CA ALA A 155 8.92 -9.56 11.39
C ALA A 155 9.19 -10.51 10.21
N ALA A 156 8.95 -11.80 10.39
CA ALA A 156 9.10 -12.82 9.34
C ALA A 156 8.15 -12.58 8.16
N LEU A 157 6.88 -12.24 8.44
CA LEU A 157 5.87 -11.98 7.42
C LEU A 157 6.25 -10.79 6.52
N TYR A 158 6.65 -9.66 7.12
CA TYR A 158 6.99 -8.44 6.38
C TYR A 158 8.42 -8.44 5.83
N GLY A 159 9.27 -9.38 6.24
CA GLY A 159 10.66 -9.48 5.81
C GLY A 159 10.80 -9.46 4.29
N ARG A 160 9.98 -10.23 3.56
CA ARG A 160 10.03 -10.29 2.08
C ARG A 160 9.73 -8.95 1.41
N GLN A 161 8.80 -8.18 1.97
CA GLN A 161 8.48 -6.86 1.46
C GLN A 161 9.61 -5.87 1.73
N LEU A 162 10.22 -5.92 2.92
CA LEU A 162 11.32 -5.03 3.28
C LEU A 162 12.58 -5.34 2.45
N HIS A 163 12.90 -6.60 2.19
CA HIS A 163 13.98 -6.99 1.26
C HIS A 163 13.72 -6.46 -0.16
N ALA A 164 12.49 -6.59 -0.67
CA ALA A 164 12.13 -6.05 -1.98
C ALA A 164 12.38 -4.53 -2.06
N TYR A 165 12.05 -3.80 -0.99
CA TYR A 165 12.34 -2.37 -0.90
C TYR A 165 13.83 -2.07 -0.75
N ALA A 166 14.58 -2.87 0.02
CA ALA A 166 16.02 -2.73 0.14
C ALA A 166 16.69 -2.82 -1.25
N PHE A 167 16.35 -3.85 -2.03
CA PHE A 167 16.82 -3.98 -3.40
C PHE A 167 16.37 -2.83 -4.31
N ALA A 168 15.13 -2.34 -4.17
CA ALA A 168 14.64 -1.23 -4.98
C ALA A 168 15.31 0.12 -4.66
N LEU A 169 15.77 0.31 -3.42
CA LEU A 169 16.50 1.48 -2.98
C LEU A 169 17.98 1.43 -3.39
N GLU A 170 18.61 0.26 -3.24
CA GLU A 170 20.04 0.09 -3.55
C GLU A 170 20.31 -0.05 -5.05
N ARG A 171 19.36 -0.62 -5.80
CA ARG A 171 19.45 -0.85 -7.26
C ARG A 171 18.22 -0.27 -7.97
N PRO A 172 18.04 1.06 -7.96
CA PRO A 172 16.87 1.69 -8.57
C PRO A 172 16.93 1.64 -10.09
N ALA A 173 15.78 1.70 -10.76
CA ALA A 173 15.71 1.86 -12.22
C ALA A 173 16.29 3.21 -12.71
N ASN A 174 16.44 4.18 -11.80
CA ASN A 174 17.07 5.47 -12.04
C ASN A 174 18.06 5.75 -10.93
N GLU A 175 19.34 5.85 -11.29
CA GLU A 175 20.46 6.02 -10.38
C GLU A 175 20.37 7.25 -9.46
N VAL A 176 19.72 8.33 -9.92
CA VAL A 176 19.50 9.54 -9.09
C VAL A 176 18.65 9.23 -7.84
N SER A 177 17.88 8.13 -7.86
CA SER A 177 17.05 7.71 -6.73
C SER A 177 17.75 6.74 -5.76
N ARG A 178 19.02 6.40 -6.00
CA ARG A 178 19.75 5.39 -5.23
C ARG A 178 19.91 5.81 -3.77
N LEU A 179 19.57 4.91 -2.86
CA LEU A 179 19.79 5.04 -1.43
C LEU A 179 20.43 3.74 -0.92
N ALA A 180 21.75 3.79 -0.73
CA ALA A 180 22.56 2.65 -0.32
C ALA A 180 23.65 3.08 0.68
N PRO A 181 24.09 2.19 1.59
CA PRO A 181 23.51 0.87 1.85
C PRO A 181 22.22 0.97 2.67
N VAL A 182 21.34 -0.01 2.49
CA VAL A 182 20.22 -0.30 3.38
C VAL A 182 20.75 -1.22 4.48
N SER A 183 21.09 -0.63 5.63
CA SER A 183 21.79 -1.32 6.72
C SER A 183 20.88 -1.87 7.82
N ARG A 184 19.60 -1.44 7.84
CA ARG A 184 18.59 -1.90 8.80
C ARG A 184 17.26 -2.11 8.10
N MET A 185 16.52 -3.11 8.54
CA MET A 185 15.15 -3.34 8.16
C MET A 185 14.32 -3.61 9.41
N GLY A 186 13.07 -3.18 9.40
CA GLY A 186 12.20 -3.51 10.52
C GLY A 186 10.84 -2.87 10.47
N LEU A 187 10.09 -3.08 11.53
CA LEU A 187 8.75 -2.55 11.73
C LEU A 187 8.78 -1.54 12.87
N ILE A 188 7.95 -0.51 12.74
CA ILE A 188 7.55 0.31 13.90
C ILE A 188 6.11 -0.06 14.22
N CYS A 189 5.95 -0.85 15.28
CA CYS A 189 4.66 -1.34 15.74
C CYS A 189 4.05 -0.38 16.76
N PHE A 190 2.75 -0.14 16.61
CA PHE A 190 1.91 0.73 17.42
C PHE A 190 0.74 -0.09 17.99
N PRO A 191 0.97 -0.91 19.03
CA PRO A 191 -0.12 -1.61 19.69
C PRO A 191 -1.09 -0.60 20.32
N PRO A 192 -2.41 -0.76 20.14
CA PRO A 192 -3.38 0.01 20.90
C PRO A 192 -3.34 -0.47 22.36
N LEU A 193 -3.03 0.43 23.29
CA LEU A 193 -2.96 0.09 24.72
C LEU A 193 -4.32 0.28 25.38
N ASP A 194 -4.82 1.52 25.40
CA ASP A 194 -6.11 1.90 25.98
C ASP A 194 -6.60 3.23 25.39
N MET A 195 -7.81 3.63 25.79
CA MET A 195 -8.33 4.97 25.55
C MET A 195 -8.22 5.81 26.81
N VAL A 196 -7.70 7.03 26.66
CA VAL A 196 -7.58 8.00 27.74
C VAL A 196 -8.40 9.25 27.44
N GLU A 197 -8.96 9.86 28.46
CA GLU A 197 -9.56 11.20 28.36
C GLU A 197 -8.46 12.25 28.37
N LEU A 198 -8.46 13.13 27.38
CA LEU A 198 -7.51 14.23 27.28
C LEU A 198 -7.96 15.41 28.13
N PRO A 199 -7.02 16.16 28.75
CA PRO A 199 -7.36 17.41 29.42
C PRO A 199 -8.13 18.34 28.49
N ALA A 200 -9.08 19.09 29.04
CA ALA A 200 -9.83 20.09 28.28
C ALA A 200 -8.85 21.03 27.58
N ALA A 201 -8.95 21.13 26.24
CA ALA A 201 -8.05 21.94 25.45
C ALA A 201 -8.13 23.41 25.92
N LYS A 202 -6.99 24.00 26.31
CA LYS A 202 -6.91 25.46 26.45
C LYS A 202 -7.19 26.07 25.07
N PRO A 203 -7.95 27.17 24.96
CA PRO A 203 -8.17 27.82 23.68
C PRO A 203 -6.81 28.19 23.07
N THR A 204 -6.39 27.47 22.03
CA THR A 204 -5.19 27.83 21.28
C THR A 204 -5.54 29.04 20.43
N ALA A 205 -4.80 30.13 20.59
CA ALA A 205 -4.96 31.32 19.78
C ALA A 205 -4.80 30.93 18.30
N LYS A 206 -5.90 31.03 17.55
CA LYS A 206 -5.94 30.76 16.12
C LYS A 206 -4.90 31.66 15.42
N PRO A 207 -4.05 31.17 14.50
CA PRO A 207 -3.22 32.05 13.70
C PRO A 207 -4.14 32.97 12.88
N ALA A 208 -3.84 34.27 12.90
CA ALA A 208 -4.68 35.31 12.33
C ALA A 208 -4.83 35.16 10.81
N ALA A 209 -5.97 34.61 10.38
CA ALA A 209 -6.43 34.75 9.00
C ALA A 209 -7.27 36.04 8.90
N ARG A 210 -6.77 37.01 8.14
CA ARG A 210 -7.49 38.23 7.75
C ARG A 210 -8.69 37.86 6.87
N SER A 211 -9.90 38.31 7.24
CA SER A 211 -11.01 38.55 6.31
C SER A 211 -12.14 39.33 6.99
N ALA A 212 -12.71 40.26 6.23
CA ALA A 212 -13.61 41.34 6.62
C ALA A 212 -14.99 40.91 7.16
N ALA A 213 -15.60 41.87 7.87
CA ALA A 213 -16.81 41.76 8.68
C ALA A 213 -18.13 41.71 7.89
N THR A 214 -19.13 41.05 8.49
CA THR A 214 -20.58 41.31 8.30
C THR A 214 -21.29 40.96 9.61
N PRO A 215 -22.23 41.78 10.14
CA PRO A 215 -22.76 41.57 11.49
C PRO A 215 -23.91 40.56 11.58
N ALA A 216 -24.00 40.00 12.78
CA ALA A 216 -24.70 38.82 13.26
C ALA A 216 -26.24 38.75 13.10
N ARG A 217 -26.72 37.52 12.89
CA ARG A 217 -28.04 37.03 13.35
C ARG A 217 -27.84 36.26 14.66
N ARG A 218 -28.42 36.76 15.76
CA ARG A 218 -28.34 36.13 17.10
C ARG A 218 -29.15 34.83 17.15
N SER A 219 -28.47 33.69 17.17
CA SER A 219 -29.07 32.42 17.59
C SER A 219 -28.76 32.16 19.07
N ARG A 220 -29.82 31.79 19.82
CA ARG A 220 -29.80 31.43 21.25
C ARG A 220 -28.64 30.49 21.59
N ALA A 221 -27.84 30.89 22.57
CA ALA A 221 -26.78 30.09 23.16
C ALA A 221 -27.37 28.92 23.96
N ALA A 222 -27.48 27.75 23.34
CA ALA A 222 -27.47 26.51 24.08
C ALA A 222 -26.05 26.36 24.66
N SER A 223 -25.93 26.16 25.97
CA SER A 223 -24.65 25.91 26.63
C SER A 223 -24.06 24.60 26.11
N SER A 224 -23.26 24.68 25.04
CA SER A 224 -22.50 23.53 24.56
C SER A 224 -21.43 23.22 25.61
N ARG A 225 -21.71 22.30 26.53
CA ARG A 225 -20.64 21.62 27.27
C ARG A 225 -19.67 21.09 26.24
N SER A 226 -18.42 21.57 26.26
CA SER A 226 -17.37 21.04 25.39
C SER A 226 -17.31 19.53 25.61
N ARG A 227 -17.52 18.75 24.55
CA ARG A 227 -17.37 17.29 24.66
C ARG A 227 -15.93 17.00 25.07
N ALA A 228 -15.76 16.07 26.01
CA ALA A 228 -14.44 15.57 26.36
C ALA A 228 -13.77 14.98 25.10
N ASN A 229 -12.48 15.22 24.94
CA ASN A 229 -11.68 14.62 23.88
C ASN A 229 -11.02 13.36 24.43
N TYR A 230 -10.91 12.33 23.61
CA TYR A 230 -10.27 11.08 23.98
C TYR A 230 -9.15 10.77 22.98
N ALA A 231 -8.14 10.01 23.42
CA ALA A 231 -7.06 9.52 22.56
C ALA A 231 -6.81 8.04 22.81
N TYR A 232 -6.40 7.33 21.76
CA TYR A 232 -5.76 6.03 21.90
C TYR A 232 -4.32 6.23 22.35
N ARG A 233 -3.96 5.59 23.45
CA ARG A 233 -2.56 5.50 23.87
C ARG A 233 -1.89 4.36 23.13
N THR A 234 -0.67 4.61 22.68
CA THR A 234 0.18 3.65 21.98
C THR A 234 1.64 3.95 22.30
N GLU A 235 2.52 3.02 21.96
CA GLU A 235 3.96 3.15 22.04
C GLU A 235 4.57 2.75 20.70
N ALA A 236 5.70 3.35 20.34
CA ALA A 236 6.43 2.99 19.13
C ALA A 236 7.44 1.89 19.48
N VAL A 237 7.20 0.67 19.01
CA VAL A 237 8.07 -0.47 19.26
C VAL A 237 8.81 -0.84 18.00
N TRP A 238 10.14 -0.79 18.03
CA TRP A 238 10.97 -1.29 16.94
C TRP A 238 11.03 -2.82 16.99
N VAL A 239 10.70 -3.47 15.87
CA VAL A 239 10.93 -4.89 15.65
C VAL A 239 11.91 -5.03 14.50
N GLU A 240 13.13 -5.51 14.79
CA GLU A 240 14.16 -5.71 13.77
C GLU A 240 13.75 -6.84 12.82
N VAL A 241 14.06 -6.66 11.54
CA VAL A 241 13.94 -7.69 10.51
C VAL A 241 15.35 -7.93 10.00
N GLU A 242 15.87 -9.12 10.23
CA GLU A 242 17.19 -9.50 9.76
C GLU A 242 17.25 -9.52 8.22
N ARG A 243 18.38 -9.06 7.67
CA ARG A 243 18.62 -9.07 6.23
C ARG A 243 19.36 -10.34 5.84
N ASP A 244 18.73 -11.13 4.98
CA ASP A 244 19.26 -12.33 4.36
C ASP A 244 18.94 -12.30 2.85
N ASP A 245 19.86 -11.73 2.09
CA ASP A 245 19.69 -11.55 0.65
C ASP A 245 19.73 -12.90 -0.10
N ASP A 246 20.48 -13.88 0.39
CA ASP A 246 20.62 -15.20 -0.25
C ASP A 246 19.33 -16.02 -0.10
N ALA A 247 18.78 -16.07 1.12
CA ALA A 247 17.47 -16.69 1.36
C ALA A 247 16.37 -15.96 0.58
N TYR A 248 16.41 -14.63 0.50
CA TYR A 248 15.45 -13.85 -0.25
C TYR A 248 15.52 -14.14 -1.76
N MET A 249 16.72 -14.22 -2.34
CA MET A 249 16.89 -14.53 -3.76
C MET A 249 16.45 -15.96 -4.10
N THR A 250 16.68 -16.91 -3.19
CA THR A 250 16.16 -18.28 -3.30
C THR A 250 14.63 -18.29 -3.33
N PHE A 251 14.00 -17.59 -2.38
CA PHE A 251 12.55 -17.39 -2.35
C PHE A 251 12.03 -16.73 -3.64
N LEU A 252 12.75 -15.74 -4.16
CA LEU A 252 12.37 -15.04 -5.36
C LEU A 252 12.37 -15.94 -6.60
N ALA A 253 13.32 -16.90 -6.67
CA ALA A 253 13.31 -17.92 -7.70
C ALA A 253 12.04 -18.79 -7.65
N ASP A 254 11.56 -19.15 -6.45
CA ASP A 254 10.30 -19.88 -6.30
C ASP A 254 9.07 -19.05 -6.68
N VAL A 255 9.09 -17.75 -6.40
CA VAL A 255 8.06 -16.80 -6.85
C VAL A 255 8.01 -16.75 -8.38
N VAL A 256 9.17 -16.61 -9.03
CA VAL A 256 9.30 -16.61 -10.50
C VAL A 256 8.74 -17.91 -11.06
N ARG A 257 9.25 -19.06 -10.58
CA ARG A 257 8.78 -20.39 -11.00
C ARG A 257 7.27 -20.51 -10.85
N LEU A 258 6.72 -20.05 -9.73
CA LEU A 258 5.28 -20.08 -9.50
C LEU A 258 4.54 -19.31 -10.59
N ILE A 259 4.87 -18.04 -10.80
CA ILE A 259 4.18 -17.15 -11.76
C ILE A 259 4.25 -17.71 -13.19
N THR A 260 5.41 -18.24 -13.58
CA THR A 260 5.70 -18.68 -14.95
C THR A 260 5.22 -20.10 -15.24
N ARG A 261 4.61 -20.80 -14.27
CA ARG A 261 3.96 -22.09 -14.52
C ARG A 261 2.88 -21.93 -15.59
N LYS A 262 2.90 -22.83 -16.57
CA LYS A 262 1.88 -22.90 -17.64
C LYS A 262 0.49 -23.19 -17.09
N THR A 263 0.41 -24.00 -16.04
CA THR A 263 -0.84 -24.39 -15.39
C THR A 263 -0.92 -23.79 -14.00
N MET A 264 -2.13 -23.33 -13.66
CA MET A 264 -2.44 -22.79 -12.34
C MET A 264 -2.07 -23.82 -11.25
N PRO A 265 -1.37 -23.41 -10.19
CA PRO A 265 -1.07 -24.27 -9.05
C PRO A 265 -2.34 -24.61 -8.25
N GLN A 266 -2.23 -25.56 -7.33
CA GLN A 266 -3.34 -25.90 -6.44
C GLN A 266 -3.73 -24.70 -5.57
N SER A 267 -5.04 -24.51 -5.40
CA SER A 267 -5.58 -23.54 -4.45
C SER A 267 -5.32 -23.99 -3.02
N SER A 268 -5.08 -23.05 -2.11
CA SER A 268 -5.11 -23.32 -0.67
C SER A 268 -6.45 -23.93 -0.26
N PRO A 269 -6.46 -24.81 0.76
CA PRO A 269 -7.70 -25.32 1.35
C PRO A 269 -8.61 -24.16 1.74
N ASN A 270 -9.91 -24.29 1.45
CA ASN A 270 -10.94 -23.32 1.81
C ASN A 270 -10.73 -21.87 1.30
N CYS A 271 -9.91 -21.65 0.26
CA CYS A 271 -9.74 -20.30 -0.30
C CYS A 271 -11.06 -19.75 -0.89
N GLY A 272 -11.64 -18.77 -0.21
CA GLY A 272 -12.90 -18.11 -0.61
C GLY A 272 -12.82 -17.47 -1.99
N TRP A 273 -11.67 -16.88 -2.34
CA TRP A 273 -11.46 -16.26 -3.65
C TRP A 273 -11.43 -17.28 -4.80
N CYS A 274 -10.71 -18.39 -4.65
CA CYS A 274 -10.72 -19.45 -5.67
C CYS A 274 -12.09 -20.11 -5.80
N ARG A 275 -12.86 -20.20 -4.72
CA ARG A 275 -14.26 -20.66 -4.77
C ARG A 275 -15.13 -19.67 -5.54
N TRP A 276 -15.04 -18.38 -5.20
CA TRP A 276 -15.76 -17.31 -5.88
C TRP A 276 -15.46 -17.28 -7.38
N THR A 277 -14.18 -17.26 -7.77
CA THR A 277 -13.76 -17.24 -9.18
C THR A 277 -14.33 -18.42 -9.98
N ARG A 278 -14.37 -19.63 -9.39
CA ARG A 278 -14.96 -20.81 -10.05
C ARG A 278 -16.47 -20.67 -10.22
N MET A 279 -17.16 -20.09 -9.25
CA MET A 279 -18.62 -19.89 -9.31
C MET A 279 -19.00 -18.78 -10.29
N THR A 280 -18.18 -17.74 -10.45
CA THR A 280 -18.52 -16.58 -11.27
C THR A 280 -17.95 -16.62 -12.69
N ALA A 281 -16.92 -17.43 -12.97
CA ALA A 281 -16.31 -17.51 -14.30
C ALA A 281 -17.34 -17.77 -15.43
N PRO A 282 -18.29 -18.73 -15.31
CA PRO A 282 -19.27 -18.97 -16.36
C PRO A 282 -20.18 -17.77 -16.65
N LEU A 283 -20.50 -16.98 -15.61
CA LEU A 283 -21.39 -15.81 -15.72
C LEU A 283 -20.72 -14.65 -16.46
N LEU A 284 -19.42 -14.47 -16.24
CA LEU A 284 -18.63 -13.42 -16.90
C LEU A 284 -18.41 -13.73 -18.38
N GLU A 285 -18.20 -15.01 -18.71
CA GLU A 285 -18.02 -15.47 -20.10
C GLU A 285 -19.31 -15.33 -20.93
N GLN A 286 -20.48 -15.59 -20.32
CA GLN A 286 -21.79 -15.39 -20.95
C GLN A 286 -22.10 -13.90 -21.21
N SER A 287 -21.62 -13.01 -20.34
CA SER A 287 -21.84 -11.57 -20.48
C SER A 287 -21.06 -10.97 -21.65
N THR A 288 -19.91 -11.56 -22.01
CA THR A 288 -19.09 -11.11 -23.14
C THR A 288 -19.60 -11.57 -24.50
N THR A 289 -20.33 -12.69 -24.58
CA THR A 289 -20.94 -13.18 -25.82
C THR A 289 -22.29 -12.58 -26.13
N ALA A 290 -23.00 -12.01 -25.15
CA ALA A 290 -24.31 -11.36 -25.36
C ALA A 290 -24.21 -9.89 -25.85
N VAL A 291 -23.00 -9.33 -25.91
CA VAL A 291 -22.73 -7.93 -26.32
C VAL A 291 -21.91 -7.88 -27.62
N ALA A 292 -21.57 -9.04 -28.19
CA ALA A 292 -20.95 -9.17 -29.52
C ALA A 292 -22.02 -9.56 -30.54
#